data_AF-A0A969CNG5-F1
#
_entry.id   AF-A0A969CNG5-F1
#
_cell.length_a   1.000
_cell.length_b   1.000
_cell.length_c   1.000
_cell.angle_alpha   90.00
_cell.angle_beta   90.00
_cell.angle_gamma   90.00
#
_symmetry.space_group_name_H-M   'P 1'
#
loop_
_entity.id
_entity.type
_entity.pdbx_description
1 polymer ?
#
loop_
_entity_poly.entity_id
_entity_poly.type
_entity_poly.pdbx_seq_one_letter_code
_entity_poly.pdbx_strand_id
1 'polypeptide(L)'
;MKIILDENLPRALKRYLSVSEVTTVQEQGWAGVKNGELMARIDGVYDVFLTSDKNLKYQQNLTERKIAIIELPTNRLKLLETLTVDVLPGLKTRGNSCGCYEAG
;
A
#
# COMPACT_ATOMS: atom_id res chain seq x y z
N MET A 1 3.35 -3.73 11.62
CA MET A 1 2.63 -3.41 10.37
C MET A 1 3.53 -3.81 9.22
N LYS A 2 3.07 -4.75 8.41
CA LYS A 2 3.73 -5.28 7.22
C LYS A 2 3.25 -4.54 5.98
N ILE A 3 4.16 -3.87 5.29
CA ILE A 3 3.86 -3.18 4.04
C ILE A 3 4.54 -3.92 2.89
N ILE A 4 3.80 -4.13 1.80
CA ILE A 4 4.38 -4.56 0.53
C ILE A 4 4.23 -3.49 -0.55
N LEU A 5 5.34 -3.21 -1.24
CA LEU A 5 5.41 -2.28 -2.36
C LEU A 5 5.25 -3.02 -3.68
N ASP A 6 4.37 -2.50 -4.53
CA ASP A 6 4.20 -2.95 -5.90
C ASP A 6 5.47 -2.77 -6.75
N GLU A 7 5.57 -3.51 -7.84
CA GLU A 7 6.71 -3.46 -8.74
C GLU A 7 6.84 -2.12 -9.49
N ASN A 8 5.73 -1.41 -9.63
CA ASN A 8 5.69 -0.09 -10.25
C ASN A 8 6.24 1.04 -9.36
N LEU A 9 6.50 0.76 -8.08
CA LEU A 9 7.05 1.71 -7.14
C LEU A 9 8.58 1.60 -7.06
N PRO A 10 9.28 2.73 -6.86
CA PRO A 10 10.72 2.72 -6.69
C PRO A 10 11.09 2.02 -5.38
N ARG A 11 11.99 1.03 -5.42
CA ARG A 11 12.48 0.31 -4.23
C ARG A 11 13.07 1.24 -3.16
N ALA A 12 13.60 2.39 -3.57
CA ALA A 12 14.11 3.42 -2.67
C ALA A 12 13.03 4.01 -1.75
N LEU A 13 11.74 3.91 -2.12
CA LEU A 13 10.61 4.35 -1.29
C LEU A 13 10.64 3.70 0.09
N LYS A 14 11.14 2.46 0.20
CA LYS A 14 11.33 1.75 1.47
C LYS A 14 12.08 2.58 2.52
N ARG A 15 13.06 3.38 2.09
CA ARG A 15 13.89 4.20 2.99
C ARG A 15 13.11 5.34 3.65
N TYR A 16 12.00 5.74 3.05
CA TYR A 16 11.12 6.80 3.53
C TYR A 16 9.97 6.27 4.39
N LEU A 17 9.74 4.96 4.36
CA LEU A 17 8.75 4.29 5.18
C LEU A 17 9.40 3.91 6.52
N SER A 18 9.13 4.67 7.58
CA SER A 18 9.69 4.44 8.93
C SER A 18 9.10 3.24 9.67
N VAL A 19 8.47 2.31 8.95
CA VAL A 19 7.83 1.10 9.49
C VAL A 19 8.79 -0.08 9.44
N SER A 20 8.72 -0.92 10.46
CA SER A 20 9.72 -1.98 10.72
C SER A 20 9.76 -3.08 9.66
N GLU A 21 8.69 -3.31 8.88
CA GLU A 21 8.61 -4.42 7.92
C GLU A 21 8.05 -3.95 6.58
N VAL A 22 8.94 -3.50 5.70
CA VAL A 22 8.61 -3.14 4.31
C VAL A 22 9.32 -4.09 3.35
N THR A 23 8.56 -4.74 2.49
CA THR A 23 9.08 -5.59 1.40
C THR A 23 8.60 -5.08 0.05
N THR A 24 9.25 -5.51 -1.04
CA THR A 24 8.72 -5.29 -2.39
C THR A 24 8.29 -6.61 -3.03
N VAL A 25 7.36 -6.53 -3.99
CA VAL A 25 6.95 -7.66 -4.83
C VAL A 25 8.15 -8.35 -5.47
N GLN A 26 9.17 -7.59 -5.90
CA GLN A 26 10.38 -8.20 -6.47
C GLN A 26 11.24 -8.93 -5.41
N GLU A 27 11.33 -8.44 -4.18
CA GLU A 27 12.04 -9.13 -3.09
C GLU A 27 11.37 -10.46 -2.70
N GLN A 28 10.06 -10.55 -2.87
CA GLN A 28 9.29 -11.79 -2.68
C GLN A 28 9.38 -12.75 -3.87
N GLY A 29 10.08 -12.38 -4.95
CA GLY A 29 10.14 -13.17 -6.18
C GLY A 29 8.82 -13.19 -6.95
N TRP A 30 7.95 -12.19 -6.74
CA TRP A 30 6.62 -12.09 -7.37
C TRP A 30 6.59 -11.09 -8.54
N ALA A 31 7.75 -10.72 -9.07
CA ALA A 31 7.83 -9.84 -10.25
C ALA A 31 7.05 -10.44 -11.43
N GLY A 32 6.19 -9.65 -12.07
CA GLY A 32 5.35 -10.11 -13.17
C GLY A 32 4.18 -11.05 -12.80
N VAL A 33 3.92 -11.30 -11.52
CA VAL A 33 2.71 -11.99 -11.07
C VAL A 33 1.49 -11.12 -11.37
N LYS A 34 0.42 -11.71 -11.91
CA LYS A 34 -0.80 -10.97 -12.24
C LYS A 34 -1.44 -10.39 -10.99
N ASN A 35 -1.99 -9.17 -11.08
CA ASN A 35 -2.62 -8.45 -9.96
C ASN A 35 -3.58 -9.30 -9.14
N GLY A 36 -4.45 -10.11 -9.76
CA GLY A 36 -5.40 -10.97 -9.03
C GLY A 36 -4.73 -12.02 -8.14
N GLU A 37 -3.65 -12.65 -8.62
CA GLU A 37 -2.88 -13.63 -7.84
C GLU A 37 -2.00 -12.93 -6.80
N LEU A 38 -1.42 -11.78 -7.14
CA LEU A 38 -0.68 -10.95 -6.20
C LEU A 38 -1.57 -10.56 -5.02
N MET A 39 -2.80 -10.12 -5.28
CA MET A 39 -3.76 -9.77 -4.23
C MET A 39 -4.06 -10.96 -3.32
N ALA A 40 -4.20 -12.17 -3.87
CA ALA A 40 -4.41 -13.38 -3.06
C ALA A 40 -3.21 -13.75 -2.19
N ARG A 41 -1.98 -13.49 -2.65
CA ARG A 41 -0.75 -13.76 -1.90
C ARG A 41 -0.52 -12.77 -0.74
N ILE A 42 -0.94 -11.52 -0.92
CA ILE A 42 -0.70 -10.46 0.07
C ILE A 42 -1.84 -10.35 1.10
N ASP A 43 -3.06 -10.72 0.73
CA ASP A 43 -4.22 -10.66 1.61
C ASP A 43 -4.05 -11.59 2.82
N GLY A 44 -4.22 -11.05 4.03
CA GLY A 44 -3.99 -11.76 5.29
C GLY A 44 -2.51 -11.98 5.68
N VAL A 45 -1.55 -11.62 4.82
CA VAL A 45 -0.11 -11.69 5.11
C VAL A 45 0.48 -10.30 5.35
N TYR A 46 0.01 -9.31 4.59
CA TYR A 46 0.42 -7.91 4.68
C TYR A 46 -0.75 -7.05 5.15
N ASP A 47 -0.44 -6.00 5.90
CA ASP A 47 -1.43 -5.04 6.39
C ASP A 47 -1.70 -3.95 5.34
N VAL A 48 -0.67 -3.56 4.58
CA VAL A 48 -0.76 -2.49 3.58
C VAL A 48 -0.12 -2.90 2.25
N PHE A 49 -0.83 -2.68 1.15
CA PHE A 49 -0.31 -2.71 -0.20
C PHE A 49 -0.20 -1.30 -0.76
N LEU A 50 1.02 -0.88 -1.13
CA LEU A 50 1.26 0.39 -1.80
C LEU A 50 1.45 0.15 -3.29
N THR A 51 0.69 0.87 -4.11
CA THR A 51 0.79 0.81 -5.57
C THR A 51 0.57 2.19 -6.19
N SER A 52 1.06 2.43 -7.40
CA SER A 52 0.62 3.56 -8.23
C SER A 52 -0.20 3.12 -9.45
N ASP A 53 -0.65 1.86 -9.50
CA ASP A 53 -1.44 1.31 -10.60
C ASP A 53 -2.91 1.71 -10.44
N LYS A 54 -3.34 2.66 -11.28
CA LYS A 54 -4.72 3.16 -11.32
C LYS A 54 -5.72 2.10 -11.80
N ASN A 55 -5.24 1.00 -12.40
CA ASN A 55 -6.11 -0.07 -12.86
C ASN A 55 -6.65 -0.92 -11.69
N LEU A 56 -6.04 -0.84 -10.50
CA LEU A 56 -6.49 -1.62 -9.34
C LEU A 56 -7.86 -1.16 -8.83
N LYS A 57 -8.14 0.15 -8.89
CA LYS A 57 -9.42 0.78 -8.52
C LYS A 57 -10.65 0.17 -9.21
N TYR A 58 -10.48 -0.37 -10.42
CA TYR A 58 -11.59 -0.93 -11.20
C TYR A 58 -11.87 -2.40 -10.85
N GLN A 59 -11.07 -3.01 -9.98
CA GLN A 59 -11.32 -4.37 -9.51
C GLN A 59 -12.35 -4.33 -8.38
N GLN A 60 -13.55 -4.85 -8.62
CA GLN A 60 -14.68 -4.88 -7.68
C GLN A 60 -14.45 -5.76 -6.43
N ASN A 61 -13.33 -6.48 -6.33
CA ASN A 61 -13.02 -7.42 -5.25
C ASN A 61 -12.12 -6.84 -4.15
N LEU A 62 -12.12 -5.51 -3.95
CA LEU A 62 -11.29 -4.85 -2.92
C LEU A 62 -12.03 -4.62 -1.60
N THR A 63 -13.36 -4.72 -1.57
CA THR A 63 -14.21 -4.41 -0.41
C THR A 63 -14.19 -5.47 0.70
N GLU A 64 -13.76 -6.70 0.42
CA GLU A 64 -13.78 -7.81 1.39
C GLU A 64 -12.38 -8.21 1.91
N ARG A 65 -11.33 -7.48 1.51
CA ARG A 65 -9.95 -7.87 1.82
C ARG A 65 -9.50 -7.34 3.17
N LYS A 66 -8.64 -8.09 3.85
CA LYS A 66 -8.07 -7.69 5.15
C LYS A 66 -6.92 -6.70 5.01
N ILE A 67 -6.38 -6.57 3.79
CA ILE A 67 -5.28 -5.66 3.47
C ILE A 67 -5.79 -4.27 3.07
N ALA A 68 -5.15 -3.23 3.60
CA ALA A 68 -5.38 -1.86 3.17
C ALA A 68 -4.63 -1.58 1.87
N ILE A 69 -5.31 -1.06 0.86
CA ILE A 69 -4.70 -0.71 -0.43
C ILE A 69 -4.59 0.80 -0.53
N ILE A 70 -3.39 1.28 -0.83
CA ILE A 70 -3.11 2.71 -0.97
C ILE A 70 -2.55 2.96 -2.36
N GLU A 71 -3.35 3.68 -3.15
CA GLU A 71 -2.97 4.17 -4.46
C GLU A 71 -2.21 5.50 -4.30
N LEU A 72 -0.95 5.51 -4.72
CA LEU A 72 -0.12 6.70 -4.78
C LEU A 72 -0.33 7.42 -6.12
N PRO A 73 -0.36 8.76 -6.14
CA PRO A 73 -0.63 9.53 -7.35
C PRO A 73 0.49 9.44 -8.40
N THR A 74 1.68 8.97 -8.02
CA THR A 74 2.87 8.90 -8.86
C THR A 74 3.84 7.83 -8.37
N ASN A 75 4.70 7.33 -9.25
CA ASN A 75 5.85 6.48 -8.91
C ASN A 75 7.18 7.25 -8.85
N ARG A 76 7.14 8.59 -9.00
CA ARG A 76 8.35 9.42 -8.94
C ARG A 76 8.80 9.60 -7.50
N LEU A 77 9.95 9.02 -7.16
CA LEU A 77 10.50 9.04 -5.80
C LEU A 77 10.53 10.45 -5.18
N LYS A 78 10.97 11.47 -5.93
CA LYS A 78 11.05 12.86 -5.44
C LYS A 78 9.70 13.43 -4.99
N LEU A 79 8.61 13.07 -5.67
CA LEU A 79 7.27 13.52 -5.31
C LEU A 79 6.69 12.67 -4.17
N LEU A 80 7.03 11.38 -4.17
CA LEU A 80 6.63 10.45 -3.11
C LEU A 80 7.29 10.79 -1.78
N GLU A 81 8.54 11.23 -1.76
CA GLU A 81 9.25 11.69 -0.56
C GLU A 81 8.45 12.75 0.19
N THR A 82 7.89 13.73 -0.53
CA THR A 82 7.04 14.77 0.04
C THR A 82 5.72 14.22 0.58
N LEU A 83 5.10 13.28 -0.13
CA LEU A 83 3.81 12.66 0.27
C LEU A 83 3.95 11.66 1.42
N THR A 84 5.08 10.95 1.52
CA THR A 84 5.31 9.95 2.58
C THR A 84 5.33 10.56 3.97
N VAL A 85 5.66 11.85 4.08
CA VAL A 85 5.60 12.61 5.35
C VAL A 85 4.17 12.77 5.82
N ASP A 86 3.21 12.93 4.91
CA ASP A 86 1.81 13.25 5.24
C ASP A 86 0.92 12.00 5.37
N VAL A 87 1.15 10.96 4.55
CA VAL A 87 0.23 9.82 4.45
C VAL A 87 0.48 8.76 5.53
N LEU A 88 1.73 8.56 5.95
CA LEU A 88 2.09 7.48 6.89
C LEU A 88 1.68 7.73 8.36
N PRO A 89 1.72 8.97 8.91
CA PRO A 89 1.23 9.21 10.27
C PRO A 89 -0.26 8.86 10.43
N GLY A 90 -1.05 9.00 9.36
CA GLY A 90 -2.47 8.64 9.32
C GLY A 90 -2.76 7.14 9.19
N LEU A 91 -1.75 6.33 8.83
CA LEU A 91 -1.84 4.87 8.77
C LEU A 91 -1.57 4.17 10.11
N LYS A 92 -1.54 4.91 11.22
CA LYS A 92 -1.73 4.32 12.56
C LYS A 92 -3.09 3.64 12.58
N THR A 93 -3.08 2.38 12.15
CA THR A 93 -4.10 1.34 12.28
C THR A 93 -5.47 1.88 12.69
N ARG A 94 -6.38 2.03 11.72
CA ARG A 94 -7.81 1.87 12.02
C ARG A 94 -8.02 0.42 12.44
N GLY A 95 -7.71 0.11 13.68
CA GLY A 95 -8.47 -0.91 14.40
C GLY A 95 -9.90 -0.41 14.46
N ASN A 96 -10.84 -1.21 13.97
CA ASN A 96 -12.28 -0.98 14.00
C ASN A 96 -12.74 0.06 15.02
N SER A 97 -13.05 1.26 14.55
CA SER A 97 -14.08 2.08 15.17
C SER A 97 -14.63 3.02 14.12
N CYS A 98 -15.92 2.82 13.84
CA CYS A 98 -16.80 3.79 13.25
C CYS A 98 -16.65 5.11 14.04
N GLY A 99 -16.36 6.20 13.35
CA GLY A 99 -16.16 7.50 13.97
C GLY A 99 -16.38 8.59 12.93
N CYS A 100 -17.59 9.14 12.95
CA CYS A 100 -18.02 10.30 12.19
C CYS A 100 -17.04 11.47 12.42
N TYR A 101 -16.52 12.06 11.35
CA TYR A 101 -15.93 13.39 11.42
C TYR A 101 -17.07 14.39 11.21
N GLU A 102 -17.62 14.91 12.31
CA GLU A 102 -18.33 16.20 12.28
C GLU A 102 -17.26 17.30 12.36
N ALA A 103 -17.20 18.13 11.34
CA ALA A 103 -16.38 19.33 11.30
C ALA A 103 -17.10 20.44 12.08
N GLY A 104 -16.45 20.96 13.11
CA GLY A 104 -16.76 22.25 13.73
C GLY A 104 -16.07 23.40 13.01
#